data_AF-A0A662VED5-F1
#
_entry.id   AF-A0A662VED5-F1
#
_cell.length_a   1.000
_cell.length_b   1.000
_cell.length_c   1.000
_cell.angle_alpha   90.00
_cell.angle_beta   90.00
_cell.angle_gamma   90.00
#
_symmetry.space_group_name_H-M   'P 1'
#
loop_
_entity.id
_entity.type
_entity.pdbx_description
1 polymer ?
#
loop_
_entity_poly.entity_id
_entity_poly.type
_entity_poly.pdbx_seq_one_letter_code
_entity_poly.pdbx_strand_id
1 'polypeptide(L)'
;MSADPRKIKKFAEISIIIMLVLGIVTLGLAPSTGNYRGFYLSIFLGGVIVAVSVIYLPIVHTRKVENIKEVAVPAIQSLWVSTSMGLGYVVTALAPYFQIVLPVAIALFIIGWIMLIYGSYALLRLSKEAKVPLAV
;
A
#
# COMPACT_ATOMS: atom_id res chain seq x y z
N MET A 1 11.25 19.49 -16.99
CA MET A 1 11.90 18.19 -17.27
C MET A 1 10.83 17.23 -17.78
N SER A 2 10.92 16.76 -19.04
CA SER A 2 10.08 15.66 -19.52
C SER A 2 10.51 14.40 -18.77
N ALA A 3 9.67 13.93 -17.85
CA ALA A 3 9.94 12.70 -17.11
C ALA A 3 9.96 11.51 -18.09
N ASP A 4 11.01 10.70 -18.00
CA ASP A 4 11.18 9.52 -18.84
C ASP A 4 10.05 8.50 -18.53
N PRO A 5 9.20 8.15 -19.52
CA PRO A 5 8.07 7.23 -19.32
C PRO A 5 8.47 5.91 -18.67
N ARG A 6 9.69 5.39 -18.97
CA ARG A 6 10.18 4.14 -18.42
C ARG A 6 10.51 4.25 -16.93
N LYS A 7 11.01 5.42 -16.50
CA LYS A 7 11.29 5.68 -15.08
C LYS A 7 10.01 5.77 -14.26
N ILE A 8 8.96 6.39 -14.81
CA ILE A 8 7.64 6.46 -14.16
C ILE A 8 7.05 5.07 -13.99
N LYS A 9 7.07 4.24 -15.04
CA LYS A 9 6.58 2.86 -14.96
C LYS A 9 7.33 2.04 -13.91
N LYS A 10 8.66 2.06 -13.95
CA LYS A 10 9.49 1.35 -12.97
C LYS A 10 9.22 1.83 -11.54
N PHE A 11 9.05 3.14 -11.34
CA PHE A 11 8.70 3.71 -10.04
C PHE A 11 7.32 3.23 -9.56
N ALA A 12 6.31 3.19 -10.44
CA ALA A 12 4.99 2.68 -10.13
C ALA A 12 5.03 1.20 -9.71
N GLU A 13 5.71 0.35 -10.48
CA GLU A 13 5.87 -1.08 -10.15
C GLU A 13 6.57 -1.28 -8.80
N ILE A 14 7.69 -0.59 -8.57
CA ILE A 14 8.42 -0.66 -7.30
C ILE A 14 7.54 -0.21 -6.13
N SER A 15 6.76 0.85 -6.32
CA SER A 15 5.88 1.36 -5.27
C SER A 15 4.81 0.34 -4.89
N ILE A 16 4.21 -0.33 -5.87
CA ILE A 16 3.24 -1.42 -5.63
C ILE A 16 3.92 -2.62 -4.95
N ILE A 17 5.14 -2.98 -5.37
CA ILE A 17 5.92 -4.08 -4.75
C ILE A 17 6.22 -3.77 -3.28
N ILE A 18 6.60 -2.53 -2.96
CA ILE A 18 6.84 -2.12 -1.57
C ILE A 18 5.56 -2.27 -0.74
N MET A 19 4.42 -1.83 -1.26
CA MET A 19 3.13 -2.02 -0.57
C MET A 19 2.78 -3.50 -0.40
N LEU A 20 3.04 -4.33 -1.41
CA LEU A 20 2.84 -5.78 -1.36
C LEU A 20 3.68 -6.41 -0.24
N VAL A 21 4.97 -6.09 -0.18
CA VAL A 21 5.88 -6.63 0.84
C VAL A 21 5.40 -6.22 2.24
N LEU A 22 5.03 -4.96 2.44
CA LEU A 22 4.48 -4.51 3.72
C LEU A 22 3.17 -5.22 4.06
N GLY A 23 2.28 -5.44 3.07
CA GLY A 23 1.07 -6.24 3.23
C GLY A 23 1.36 -7.68 3.69
N ILE A 24 2.30 -8.37 3.02
CA ILE A 24 2.72 -9.73 3.38
C ILE A 24 3.29 -9.77 4.80
N VAL A 25 4.12 -8.80 5.18
CA VAL A 25 4.65 -8.71 6.54
C VAL A 25 3.52 -8.56 7.56
N THR A 26 2.52 -7.71 7.29
CA THR A 26 1.38 -7.55 8.20
C THR A 26 0.55 -8.83 8.35
N LEU A 27 0.38 -9.60 7.27
CA LEU A 27 -0.25 -10.92 7.32
C LEU A 27 0.58 -11.92 8.13
N GLY A 28 1.90 -11.91 7.97
CA GLY A 28 2.82 -12.75 8.73
C GLY A 28 2.80 -12.46 10.23
N LEU A 29 2.49 -11.22 10.63
CA LEU A 29 2.33 -10.82 12.03
C LEU A 29 0.96 -11.19 12.62
N ALA A 30 -0.05 -11.50 11.79
CA ALA A 30 -1.42 -11.74 12.25
C ALA A 30 -1.54 -12.87 13.29
N PRO A 31 -0.89 -14.05 13.14
CA PRO A 31 -0.97 -15.13 14.14
C PRO A 31 -0.40 -14.71 15.51
N SER A 32 0.54 -13.76 15.52
CA SER A 32 1.23 -13.29 16.72
C SER A 32 0.43 -12.23 17.50
N THR A 33 -0.74 -11.82 17.01
CA THR A 33 -1.56 -10.76 17.65
C THR A 33 -2.09 -11.17 19.03
N GLY A 34 -2.19 -12.47 19.31
CA GLY A 34 -2.62 -13.03 20.60
C GLY A 34 -4.12 -12.94 20.89
N ASN A 35 -4.91 -12.33 19.99
CA ASN A 35 -6.36 -12.18 20.13
C ASN A 35 -7.05 -12.24 18.78
N TYR A 36 -8.25 -12.85 18.71
CA TYR A 36 -9.01 -13.00 17.47
C TYR A 36 -9.34 -11.65 16.82
N ARG A 37 -9.58 -10.58 17.61
CA ARG A 37 -9.91 -9.25 17.08
C ARG A 37 -8.71 -8.64 16.36
N GLY A 38 -7.54 -8.69 16.99
CA GLY A 38 -6.27 -8.31 16.39
C GLY A 38 -5.97 -9.12 15.13
N PHE A 39 -6.16 -10.43 15.20
CA PHE A 39 -5.98 -11.34 14.06
C PHE A 39 -6.86 -10.96 12.87
N TYR A 40 -8.17 -10.76 13.08
CA TYR A 40 -9.08 -10.37 12.01
C TYR A 40 -8.75 -9.00 11.42
N LEU A 41 -8.37 -8.04 12.25
CA LEU A 41 -7.91 -6.73 11.79
C LEU A 41 -6.67 -6.87 10.89
N SER A 42 -5.64 -7.59 11.33
CA SER A 42 -4.41 -7.79 10.58
C SER A 42 -4.63 -8.56 9.28
N ILE A 43 -5.47 -9.59 9.29
CA ILE A 43 -5.82 -10.33 8.06
C ILE A 43 -6.63 -9.47 7.11
N PHE A 44 -7.60 -8.71 7.60
CA PHE A 44 -8.44 -7.89 6.73
C PHE A 44 -7.63 -6.79 6.06
N LEU A 45 -6.93 -5.95 6.85
CA LEU A 45 -6.16 -4.84 6.31
C LEU A 45 -4.99 -5.34 5.45
N GLY A 46 -4.21 -6.30 5.95
CA GLY A 46 -3.10 -6.91 5.22
C GLY A 46 -3.56 -7.63 3.96
N GLY A 47 -4.70 -8.33 4.03
CA GLY A 47 -5.29 -9.07 2.92
C GLY A 47 -5.74 -8.14 1.80
N VAL A 48 -6.38 -7.02 2.13
CA VAL A 48 -6.75 -5.99 1.13
C VAL A 48 -5.52 -5.43 0.45
N ILE A 49 -4.46 -5.09 1.20
CA ILE A 49 -3.20 -4.58 0.63
C ILE A 49 -2.62 -5.60 -0.35
N VAL A 50 -2.49 -6.86 0.06
CA VAL A 50 -1.92 -7.93 -0.77
C VAL A 50 -2.79 -8.18 -2.01
N ALA A 51 -4.10 -8.32 -1.85
CA ALA A 51 -5.01 -8.58 -2.97
C ALA A 51 -4.95 -7.48 -4.02
N VAL A 52 -5.02 -6.21 -3.59
CA VAL A 52 -4.92 -5.06 -4.49
C VAL A 52 -3.56 -5.03 -5.17
N SER A 53 -2.46 -5.16 -4.44
CA SER A 53 -1.13 -5.10 -5.06
C SER A 53 -0.87 -6.26 -6.02
N VAL A 54 -1.35 -7.48 -5.73
CA VAL A 54 -1.25 -8.63 -6.64
C VAL A 54 -2.09 -8.45 -7.90
N ILE A 55 -3.26 -7.81 -7.81
CA ILE A 55 -4.11 -7.54 -8.98
C ILE A 55 -3.52 -6.43 -9.85
N TYR A 56 -3.08 -5.33 -9.24
CA TYR A 56 -2.65 -4.14 -9.98
C TYR A 56 -1.21 -4.23 -10.51
N LEU A 57 -0.33 -5.03 -9.90
CA LEU A 57 1.06 -5.16 -10.37
C LEU A 57 1.14 -5.75 -11.80
N PRO A 58 0.47 -6.87 -12.15
CA PRO A 58 0.43 -7.38 -13.52
C PRO A 58 -0.23 -6.41 -14.50
N ILE A 59 -1.26 -5.68 -14.07
CA ILE A 59 -1.93 -4.66 -14.89
C ILE A 59 -0.94 -3.57 -15.28
N VAL A 60 -0.19 -3.03 -14.31
CA VAL A 60 0.83 -2.00 -14.56
C VAL A 60 1.99 -2.57 -15.41
N HIS A 61 2.39 -3.81 -15.14
CA HIS A 61 3.51 -4.45 -15.82
C HIS A 61 3.26 -4.74 -17.31
N THR A 62 2.05 -5.18 -17.66
CA THR A 62 1.68 -5.54 -19.04
C THR A 62 1.41 -4.32 -19.94
N ARG A 63 1.17 -3.15 -19.36
CA ARG A 63 0.86 -1.92 -20.13
C ARG A 63 2.09 -1.38 -20.85
N LYS A 64 1.88 -0.95 -22.10
CA LYS A 64 2.92 -0.32 -22.92
C LYS A 64 3.26 1.07 -22.37
N VAL A 65 4.54 1.41 -22.39
CA VAL A 65 5.08 2.66 -21.81
C VAL A 65 4.72 3.92 -22.63
N GLU A 66 4.16 3.75 -23.83
CA GLU A 66 3.76 4.84 -24.73
C GLU A 66 2.63 5.70 -24.13
N ASN A 67 1.77 5.13 -23.29
CA ASN A 67 0.70 5.86 -22.60
C ASN A 67 0.89 5.85 -21.08
N ILE A 68 1.61 6.86 -20.56
CA ILE A 68 1.91 7.00 -19.11
C ILE A 68 0.62 6.98 -18.27
N LYS A 69 -0.50 7.52 -18.77
CA LYS A 69 -1.75 7.58 -18.02
C LYS A 69 -2.32 6.19 -17.74
N GLU A 70 -2.20 5.26 -18.68
CA GLU A 70 -2.66 3.87 -18.51
C GLU A 70 -1.84 3.09 -17.47
N VAL A 71 -0.61 3.53 -17.20
CA VAL A 71 0.26 2.97 -16.16
C VAL A 71 0.00 3.66 -14.81
N ALA A 72 -0.16 4.98 -14.83
CA ALA A 72 -0.29 5.80 -13.63
C ALA A 72 -1.64 5.63 -12.93
N VAL A 73 -2.75 5.53 -13.68
CA VAL A 73 -4.10 5.39 -13.08
C VAL A 73 -4.21 4.13 -12.22
N PRO A 74 -3.89 2.92 -12.72
CA PRO A 74 -3.99 1.70 -11.91
C PRO A 74 -3.00 1.71 -10.73
N ALA A 75 -1.81 2.30 -10.92
CA ALA A 75 -0.83 2.43 -9.85
C ALA A 75 -1.32 3.36 -8.72
N ILE A 76 -1.91 4.51 -9.08
CA ILE A 76 -2.51 5.44 -8.12
C ILE A 76 -3.65 4.75 -7.36
N GLN A 77 -4.54 4.02 -8.05
CA GLN A 77 -5.62 3.28 -7.41
C GLN A 77 -5.10 2.24 -6.41
N SER A 78 -4.09 1.45 -6.80
CA SER A 78 -3.47 0.48 -5.90
C SER A 78 -2.84 1.15 -4.68
N LEU A 79 -2.07 2.21 -4.88
CA LEU A 79 -1.39 2.93 -3.80
C LEU A 79 -2.41 3.59 -2.87
N TRP A 80 -3.50 4.14 -3.40
CA TRP A 80 -4.52 4.81 -2.61
C TRP A 80 -5.21 3.85 -1.65
N VAL A 81 -5.58 2.65 -2.12
CA VAL A 81 -6.18 1.62 -1.28
C VAL A 81 -5.17 1.12 -0.24
N SER A 82 -3.95 0.78 -0.64
CA SER A 82 -2.93 0.30 0.30
C SER A 82 -2.56 1.35 1.36
N THR A 83 -2.48 2.62 0.98
CA THR A 83 -2.22 3.74 1.91
C THR A 83 -3.37 3.90 2.91
N SER A 84 -4.61 3.79 2.44
CA SER A 84 -5.80 3.85 3.29
C SER A 84 -5.85 2.70 4.31
N MET A 85 -5.45 1.49 3.91
CA MET A 85 -5.32 0.37 4.86
C MET A 85 -4.19 0.61 5.87
N GLY A 86 -3.09 1.25 5.44
CA GLY A 86 -2.03 1.73 6.33
C GLY A 86 -2.52 2.69 7.41
N LEU A 87 -3.44 3.61 7.07
CA LEU A 87 -4.13 4.47 8.05
C LEU A 87 -4.89 3.65 9.10
N GLY A 88 -5.55 2.56 8.64
CA GLY A 88 -6.19 1.59 9.51
C GLY A 88 -5.27 1.15 10.63
N TYR A 89 -4.07 0.68 10.31
CA TYR A 89 -3.09 0.27 11.33
C TYR A 89 -2.68 1.40 12.27
N VAL A 90 -2.49 2.63 11.78
CA VAL A 90 -2.12 3.76 12.64
C VAL A 90 -3.19 4.06 13.68
N VAL A 91 -4.47 3.96 13.33
CA VAL A 91 -5.57 4.29 14.25
C VAL A 91 -5.99 3.10 15.13
N THR A 92 -5.82 1.86 14.64
CA THR A 92 -6.34 0.68 15.34
C THR A 92 -5.29 -0.16 16.07
N ALA A 93 -4.02 -0.13 15.68
CA ALA A 93 -3.03 -1.09 16.20
C ALA A 93 -2.81 -0.97 17.72
N LEU A 94 -2.83 0.26 18.24
CA LEU A 94 -2.69 0.55 19.68
C LEU A 94 -4.04 0.69 20.40
N ALA A 95 -5.16 0.52 19.68
CA ALA A 95 -6.48 0.69 20.27
C ALA A 95 -6.80 -0.49 21.21
N PRO A 96 -7.26 -0.24 22.46
CA PRO A 96 -7.53 -1.30 23.44
C PRO A 96 -8.54 -2.34 22.97
N TYR A 97 -9.44 -1.95 22.07
CA TYR A 97 -10.51 -2.80 21.54
C TYR A 97 -9.98 -4.10 20.88
N PHE A 98 -8.86 -4.02 20.15
CA PHE A 98 -8.31 -5.14 19.38
C PHE A 98 -7.43 -6.07 20.21
N GLN A 99 -7.02 -5.64 21.41
CA GLN A 99 -6.23 -6.43 22.37
C GLN A 99 -4.99 -7.09 21.75
N ILE A 100 -4.31 -6.38 20.84
CA ILE A 100 -3.09 -6.84 20.20
C ILE A 100 -1.96 -6.81 21.22
N VAL A 101 -1.17 -7.87 21.30
CA VAL A 101 0.02 -7.88 22.16
C VAL A 101 0.96 -6.72 21.79
N LEU A 102 1.47 -6.04 22.82
CA LEU A 102 2.18 -4.76 22.66
C LEU A 102 3.31 -4.78 21.60
N PRO A 103 4.17 -5.81 21.51
CA PRO A 103 5.22 -5.84 20.49
C PRO A 103 4.67 -5.85 19.05
N VAL A 104 3.58 -6.58 18.82
CA VAL A 104 2.94 -6.66 17.50
C VAL A 104 2.15 -5.39 17.19
N ALA A 105 1.49 -4.81 18.19
CA ALA A 105 0.81 -3.53 18.05
C ALA A 105 1.78 -2.42 17.62
N ILE A 106 2.95 -2.34 18.24
CA ILE A 106 4.01 -1.38 17.87
C ILE A 106 4.51 -1.65 16.45
N ALA A 107 4.76 -2.91 16.08
CA ALA A 107 5.20 -3.26 14.74
C ALA A 107 4.19 -2.86 13.66
N LEU A 108 2.90 -3.18 13.86
CA LEU A 108 1.83 -2.79 12.94
C LEU A 108 1.67 -1.26 12.86
N PHE A 109 1.80 -0.55 13.98
CA PHE A 109 1.75 0.91 14.02
C PHE A 109 2.89 1.54 13.19
N ILE A 110 4.13 1.05 13.35
CA ILE A 110 5.29 1.50 12.57
C ILE A 110 5.08 1.21 11.08
N ILE A 111 4.61 0.01 10.73
CA ILE A 111 4.32 -0.35 9.34
C ILE A 111 3.25 0.60 8.76
N GLY A 112 2.18 0.88 9.51
CA GLY A 112 1.13 1.82 9.12
C GLY A 112 1.70 3.21 8.78
N TRP A 113 2.62 3.73 9.59
CA TRP A 113 3.28 5.01 9.30
C TRP A 113 4.18 4.97 8.07
N ILE A 114 4.95 3.89 7.89
CA ILE A 114 5.77 3.71 6.69
C ILE A 114 4.89 3.72 5.44
N MET A 115 3.77 2.97 5.46
CA MET A 115 2.81 2.93 4.36
C MET A 115 2.18 4.31 4.10
N LEU A 116 1.80 5.05 5.14
CA LEU A 116 1.21 6.38 5.00
C LEU A 116 2.17 7.38 4.37
N ILE A 117 3.39 7.48 4.90
CA ILE A 117 4.38 8.47 4.45
C ILE A 117 4.83 8.13 3.03
N TYR A 118 5.21 6.87 2.80
CA TYR A 118 5.67 6.42 1.49
C TYR A 118 4.56 6.45 0.44
N GLY A 119 3.37 5.95 0.79
CA GLY A 119 2.21 5.92 -0.10
C GLY A 119 1.78 7.31 -0.53
N SER A 120 1.70 8.25 0.42
CA SER A 120 1.38 9.66 0.11
C SER A 120 2.43 10.29 -0.80
N TYR A 121 3.72 10.06 -0.53
CA TYR A 121 4.80 10.53 -1.39
C TYR A 121 4.70 9.95 -2.82
N ALA A 122 4.49 8.63 -2.94
CA ALA A 122 4.40 7.95 -4.23
C ALA A 122 3.19 8.40 -5.04
N LEU A 123 2.03 8.58 -4.38
CA LEU A 123 0.81 9.11 -4.97
C LEU A 123 1.03 10.52 -5.53
N LEU A 124 1.58 11.44 -4.73
CA LEU A 124 1.85 12.82 -5.15
C LEU A 124 2.85 12.88 -6.30
N ARG A 125 3.87 12.04 -6.26
CA ARG A 125 4.89 11.97 -7.31
C ARG A 125 4.30 11.46 -8.62
N LEU A 126 3.56 10.34 -8.60
CA LEU A 126 2.93 9.77 -9.80
C LEU A 126 1.89 10.72 -10.39
N SER A 127 1.06 11.36 -9.57
CA SER A 127 0.09 12.35 -10.02
C SER A 127 0.76 13.53 -10.73
N LYS A 128 1.83 14.09 -10.15
CA LYS A 128 2.58 15.21 -10.74
C LYS A 128 3.30 14.83 -12.03
N GLU A 129 3.98 13.68 -12.05
CA GLU A 129 4.78 13.24 -13.21
C GLU A 129 3.88 12.77 -14.37
N ALA A 130 2.75 12.12 -14.09
CA ALA A 130 1.83 11.60 -15.10
C ALA A 130 0.72 12.59 -15.52
N LYS A 131 0.56 13.71 -14.80
CA LYS A 131 -0.57 14.66 -14.96
C LYS A 131 -1.93 13.96 -14.86
N VAL A 132 -2.05 13.06 -13.91
CA VAL A 132 -3.29 12.31 -13.60
C VAL A 132 -3.80 12.78 -12.25
N PRO A 133 -5.11 13.07 -12.09
CA PRO A 133 -5.67 13.46 -10.80
C PRO A 133 -5.52 12.33 -9.76
N LEU A 134 -5.36 12.72 -8.50
CA LEU A 134 -5.28 11.79 -7.35
C LEU A 134 -6.62 11.11 -7.06
N ALA A 135 -7.72 11.76 -7.43
CA ALA A 135 -9.05 11.20 -7.45
C ALA A 135 -9.34 10.76 -8.90
N VAL A 136 -9.45 9.45 -9.10
CA VAL A 136 -9.95 8.84 -10.34
C VAL A 136 -11.35 8.35 -10.07
#